data_AF-Q4QHF4-F1
#
_entry.id   AF-Q4QHF4-F1
#
_cell.length_a   1.000
_cell.length_b   1.000
_cell.length_c   1.000
_cell.angle_alpha   90.00
_cell.angle_beta   90.00
_cell.angle_gamma   90.00
#
_symmetry.space_group_name_H-M   'P 1'
#
loop_
_entity.id
_entity.type
_entity.pdbx_description
1 polymer ?
#
loop_
_entity_poly.entity_id
_entity_poly.type
_entity_poly.pdbx_seq_one_letter_code
_entity_poly.pdbx_strand_id
1 'polypeptide(L)'
;MIARLLGAASVGLFSVTAYWTYSTQASKRTQLVVQPGRSLVTTATAKPSIGSAGSDSSSQGSVRGDAALAFPVVLPPRTPPAQASTLTADFLQQCNEAAAHGLPSTAEVRCYGGYLASLNYERRIPNWVMEVVDYRKLHPGRRPSSPAAAAASRDDDAAQDEEDEGSDGSRGGGDVSRNRSNFYADDTVPAAFRVGPSSYTSRGMSRGHLAAAQLHKASQAEMDATFNMNANIVPQDMTLNAVDWLRLEGLTRKLSKEVSVGPQQQQPGRGRQRGHSPPAGNTTTAEGAGGSGKLYVVTGPAFVPRLMRVEHRPDGTEVHVPLSSADASAAPWKSAAPVKLMMTYELTGHPARGTLVAVPSHLFKVFLAEENGGQSHSVAAFMMPNGPIVEELPLTAYQVPIEQLQRITGLQFFPGMDVTRLPDLCKAHKCDARPSALFQRYRQVAQLRAADSVPQLQQAYAALQASAAGGKLDEAVVHEFQNRMEELVAAAVGLIDQAERR
;
A
#
# COMPACT_ATOMS: atom_id res chain seq x y z
N MET A 1 56.81 0.31 57.71
CA MET A 1 57.07 -0.24 56.37
C MET A 1 55.83 0.07 55.53
N ILE A 2 55.80 1.13 54.72
CA ILE A 2 56.24 1.18 53.29
C ILE A 2 55.47 0.12 52.47
N ALA A 3 54.74 0.39 51.38
CA ALA A 3 54.36 1.60 50.65
C ALA A 3 53.19 1.30 49.67
N ARG A 4 52.55 2.38 49.22
CA ARG A 4 51.75 2.52 47.98
C ARG A 4 52.53 2.07 46.72
N LEU A 5 51.86 1.53 45.68
CA LEU A 5 51.69 2.16 44.34
C LEU A 5 51.08 1.24 43.27
N LEU A 6 50.50 1.93 42.28
CA LEU A 6 49.75 1.55 41.08
C LEU A 6 50.57 0.85 39.98
N GLY A 7 49.84 0.21 39.05
CA GLY A 7 50.23 -0.08 37.65
C GLY A 7 50.34 -1.57 37.35
N ALA A 8 49.93 -2.15 36.22
CA ALA A 8 49.30 -1.68 34.99
C ALA A 8 48.98 -2.93 34.13
N ALA A 9 48.15 -2.74 33.11
CA ALA A 9 48.17 -3.43 31.81
C ALA A 9 47.30 -4.69 31.57
N SER A 10 46.52 -4.55 30.49
CA SER A 10 46.22 -5.54 29.45
C SER A 10 45.00 -6.46 29.64
N VAL A 11 43.85 -6.02 29.12
CA VAL A 11 42.87 -6.93 28.52
C VAL A 11 42.55 -6.42 27.11
N GLY A 12 43.03 -7.16 26.12
CA GLY A 12 42.84 -6.87 24.70
C GLY A 12 41.38 -6.99 24.29
N LEU A 13 40.94 -6.03 23.47
CA LEU A 13 39.71 -6.11 22.69
C LEU A 13 39.80 -7.29 21.72
N PHE A 14 38.91 -8.27 21.86
CA PHE A 14 38.51 -9.14 20.76
C PHE A 14 37.22 -8.58 20.15
N SER A 15 37.35 -7.81 19.07
CA SER A 15 36.25 -7.59 18.13
C SER A 15 36.04 -8.86 17.33
N VAL A 16 35.02 -9.65 17.68
CA VAL A 16 34.55 -10.76 16.84
C VAL A 16 33.57 -10.18 15.83
N THR A 17 34.07 -9.81 14.67
CA THR A 17 33.25 -9.53 13.49
C THR A 17 32.88 -10.86 12.83
N ALA A 18 31.76 -11.46 13.24
CA ALA A 18 31.23 -12.66 12.60
C ALA A 18 30.47 -12.28 11.32
N TYR A 19 31.18 -12.20 10.20
CA TYR A 19 30.57 -12.30 8.88
C TYR A 19 30.26 -13.78 8.61
N TRP A 20 28.98 -14.15 8.66
CA TRP A 20 28.54 -15.45 8.16
C TRP A 20 28.52 -15.42 6.63
N THR A 21 29.55 -15.98 6.01
CA THR A 21 29.49 -16.40 4.60
C THR A 21 28.65 -17.67 4.51
N TYR A 22 27.40 -17.56 4.06
CA TYR A 22 26.61 -18.74 3.72
C TYR A 22 27.17 -19.36 2.43
N SER A 23 27.85 -20.49 2.60
CA SER A 23 28.30 -21.39 1.53
C SER A 23 27.13 -22.25 1.03
N THR A 24 27.21 -22.60 -0.25
CA THR A 24 26.15 -23.02 -1.14
C THR A 24 25.67 -24.47 -0.95
N GLN A 25 24.37 -24.62 -0.73
CA GLN A 25 23.58 -25.67 -1.40
C GLN A 25 22.33 -24.99 -1.96
N ALA A 26 22.36 -24.66 -3.25
CA ALA A 26 21.22 -24.06 -3.94
C ALA A 26 20.06 -25.07 -3.98
N SER A 27 19.19 -25.01 -2.99
CA SER A 27 17.84 -25.56 -3.12
C SER A 27 17.18 -24.88 -4.31
N LYS A 28 16.49 -25.65 -5.16
CA LYS A 28 15.79 -25.19 -6.38
C LYS A 28 14.70 -24.12 -6.15
N ARG A 29 14.60 -23.53 -4.95
CA ARG A 29 13.60 -22.54 -4.53
C ARG A 29 14.15 -21.23 -3.97
N THR A 30 15.47 -21.05 -3.87
CA THR A 30 16.04 -19.91 -3.16
C THR A 30 15.89 -18.61 -3.97
N GLN A 31 15.41 -17.54 -3.31
CA GLN A 31 15.37 -16.19 -3.91
C GLN A 31 16.78 -15.61 -4.08
N LEU A 32 16.99 -14.82 -5.13
CA LEU A 32 18.25 -14.13 -5.37
C LEU A 32 18.23 -12.76 -4.68
N VAL A 33 19.30 -12.47 -3.92
CA VAL A 33 19.55 -11.14 -3.33
C VAL A 33 20.81 -10.55 -3.93
N VAL A 34 20.72 -9.33 -4.45
CA VAL A 34 21.87 -8.59 -4.94
C VAL A 34 22.06 -7.33 -4.11
N GLN A 35 23.25 -7.16 -3.52
CA GLN A 35 23.63 -5.95 -2.79
C GLN A 35 24.43 -5.00 -3.70
N PRO A 36 24.03 -3.71 -3.83
CA PRO A 36 24.85 -2.72 -4.51
C PRO A 36 26.13 -2.41 -3.70
N GLY A 37 27.25 -2.17 -4.39
CA GLY A 37 28.56 -1.91 -3.78
C GLY A 37 28.55 -0.69 -2.85
N ARG A 38 29.10 -0.85 -1.62
CA ARG A 38 29.16 0.19 -0.59
C ARG A 38 30.11 1.34 -0.95
N SER A 39 29.65 2.58 -0.83
CA SER A 39 30.46 3.70 -0.36
C SER A 39 29.72 4.40 0.77
N LEU A 40 30.23 4.25 1.99
CA LEU A 40 29.74 4.92 3.20
C LEU A 40 30.29 6.35 3.22
N VAL A 41 29.43 7.36 3.21
CA VAL A 41 29.77 8.69 3.74
C VAL A 41 28.75 9.04 4.81
N THR A 42 29.20 8.98 6.05
CA THR A 42 28.49 9.45 7.24
C THR A 42 28.83 10.91 7.46
N THR A 43 27.84 11.80 7.51
CA THR A 43 27.94 13.11 8.19
C THR A 43 26.55 13.51 8.67
N ALA A 44 26.32 14.21 9.76
CA ALA A 44 27.07 14.44 11.00
C ALA A 44 26.07 15.13 11.95
N THR A 45 26.14 14.79 13.24
CA THR A 45 25.60 15.62 14.33
C THR A 45 26.36 16.96 14.36
N ALA A 46 25.63 18.07 14.32
CA ALA A 46 26.20 19.41 14.46
C ALA A 46 26.40 19.79 15.94
N LYS A 47 27.61 20.22 16.28
CA LYS A 47 27.87 21.22 17.34
C LYS A 47 28.98 22.17 16.85
N PRO A 48 28.98 23.46 17.25
CA PRO A 48 29.66 24.51 16.51
C PRO A 48 31.14 24.70 16.88
N SER A 49 31.76 25.46 15.97
CA SER A 49 33.15 25.81 15.69
C SER A 49 33.98 26.49 16.79
N ILE A 50 35.30 26.53 16.55
CA ILE A 50 36.21 27.72 16.56
C ILE A 50 37.50 27.33 15.78
N GLY A 51 38.01 28.20 14.88
CA GLY A 51 39.45 28.28 14.57
C GLY A 51 39.94 28.39 13.10
N SER A 52 40.03 29.63 12.61
CA SER A 52 41.01 30.25 11.67
C SER A 52 41.35 29.69 10.26
N ALA A 53 40.98 30.51 9.26
CA ALA A 53 41.78 31.14 8.19
C ALA A 53 42.78 30.34 7.31
N GLY A 54 42.52 30.38 6.00
CA GLY A 54 43.47 30.12 4.92
C GLY A 54 42.81 30.29 3.55
N SER A 55 43.23 31.30 2.80
CA SER A 55 42.76 31.65 1.44
C SER A 55 43.36 30.74 0.37
N ASP A 56 42.57 30.34 -0.63
CA ASP A 56 42.99 30.32 -2.04
C ASP A 56 41.80 30.10 -2.99
N SER A 57 41.87 30.77 -4.13
CA SER A 57 40.86 30.84 -5.19
C SER A 57 41.21 29.95 -6.38
N SER A 58 40.30 29.10 -6.86
CA SER A 58 40.18 28.76 -8.30
C SER A 58 38.93 27.92 -8.61
N SER A 59 38.07 28.51 -9.45
CA SER A 59 37.23 27.95 -10.53
C SER A 59 36.89 26.46 -10.66
N GLN A 60 35.59 26.24 -10.97
CA GLN A 60 34.98 25.20 -11.83
C GLN A 60 34.77 23.78 -11.26
N GLY A 61 33.53 23.29 -11.45
CA GLY A 61 33.24 21.85 -11.55
C GLY A 61 32.09 21.35 -10.67
N SER A 62 30.89 21.35 -11.23
CA SER A 62 29.73 20.59 -10.75
C SER A 62 30.05 19.09 -10.67
N VAL A 63 29.81 18.46 -9.51
CA VAL A 63 29.23 17.11 -9.41
C VAL A 63 28.42 17.04 -8.11
N ARG A 64 27.08 17.06 -8.21
CA ARG A 64 26.21 16.55 -7.14
C ARG A 64 26.52 15.06 -7.02
N GLY A 65 27.10 14.64 -5.90
CA GLY A 65 27.32 13.23 -5.62
C GLY A 65 25.98 12.56 -5.33
N ASP A 66 25.38 11.91 -6.33
CA ASP A 66 24.29 10.96 -6.14
C ASP A 66 24.86 9.74 -5.40
N ALA A 67 24.80 9.76 -4.07
CA ALA A 67 25.01 8.56 -3.29
C ALA A 67 23.86 7.59 -3.62
N ALA A 68 24.12 6.65 -4.53
CA ALA A 68 23.16 5.63 -4.91
C ALA A 68 22.60 4.95 -3.65
N LEU A 69 21.27 5.02 -3.47
CA LEU A 69 20.61 4.37 -2.34
C LEU A 69 20.88 2.86 -2.44
N ALA A 70 21.57 2.33 -1.42
CA ALA A 70 22.01 0.95 -1.42
C ALA A 70 21.00 0.05 -0.70
N PHE A 71 19.88 -0.27 -1.35
CA PHE A 71 18.97 -1.31 -0.88
C PHE A 71 19.17 -2.62 -1.66
N PRO A 72 19.05 -3.79 -1.01
CA PRO A 72 19.15 -5.07 -1.69
C PRO A 72 17.97 -5.27 -2.65
N VAL A 73 18.28 -5.78 -3.84
CA VAL A 73 17.27 -6.19 -4.83
C VAL A 73 16.91 -7.65 -4.59
N VAL A 74 15.62 -7.95 -4.50
CA VAL A 74 15.08 -9.29 -4.26
C VAL A 74 14.28 -9.73 -5.49
N LEU A 75 14.69 -10.84 -6.09
CA LEU A 75 13.98 -11.42 -7.23
C LEU A 75 12.91 -12.42 -6.76
N PRO A 76 11.78 -12.55 -7.48
CA PRO A 76 10.78 -13.58 -7.19
C PRO A 76 11.38 -14.99 -7.20
N PRO A 77 10.77 -15.93 -6.46
CA PRO A 77 11.15 -17.33 -6.55
C PRO A 77 11.08 -17.84 -7.99
N ARG A 78 11.97 -18.76 -8.36
CA ARG A 78 12.04 -19.37 -9.71
C ARG A 78 12.47 -18.42 -10.83
N THR A 79 13.03 -17.25 -10.51
CA THR A 79 13.66 -16.39 -11.52
C THR A 79 14.79 -17.16 -12.24
N PRO A 80 14.77 -17.27 -13.58
CA PRO A 80 15.82 -17.96 -14.32
C PRO A 80 17.18 -17.28 -14.13
N PRO A 81 18.28 -18.02 -13.88
CA PRO A 81 19.61 -17.41 -13.71
C PRO A 81 20.04 -16.53 -14.89
N ALA A 82 19.61 -16.88 -16.11
CA ALA A 82 19.91 -16.09 -17.32
C ALA A 82 19.22 -14.72 -17.35
N GLN A 83 18.13 -14.51 -16.60
CA GLN A 83 17.40 -13.24 -16.52
C GLN A 83 17.79 -12.43 -15.27
N ALA A 84 18.50 -13.03 -14.32
CA ALA A 84 18.77 -12.46 -13.01
C ALA A 84 19.46 -11.09 -13.07
N SER A 85 20.50 -10.95 -13.89
CA SER A 85 21.26 -9.69 -13.99
C SER A 85 20.42 -8.56 -14.58
N THR A 86 19.65 -8.85 -15.64
CA THR A 86 18.80 -7.87 -16.31
C THR A 86 17.67 -7.42 -15.39
N LEU A 87 16.94 -8.37 -14.80
CA LEU A 87 15.86 -8.05 -13.85
C LEU A 87 16.38 -7.28 -12.62
N THR A 88 17.58 -7.62 -12.14
CA THR A 88 18.20 -6.87 -11.03
C THR A 88 18.43 -5.41 -11.41
N ALA A 89 18.98 -5.15 -12.60
CA ALA A 89 19.23 -3.80 -13.08
C ALA A 89 17.92 -3.02 -13.30
N ASP A 90 16.92 -3.66 -13.91
CA ASP A 90 15.61 -3.07 -14.17
C ASP A 90 14.90 -2.70 -12.86
N PHE A 91 14.87 -3.62 -11.89
CA PHE A 91 14.24 -3.38 -10.58
C PHE A 91 14.98 -2.28 -9.82
N LEU A 92 16.32 -2.29 -9.83
CA LEU A 92 17.11 -1.24 -9.19
C LEU A 92 16.79 0.14 -9.79
N GLN A 93 16.65 0.24 -11.12
CA GLN A 93 16.25 1.48 -11.78
C GLN A 93 14.85 1.93 -11.33
N GLN A 94 13.87 1.03 -11.32
CA GLN A 94 12.50 1.33 -10.87
C GLN A 94 12.45 1.79 -9.41
N CYS A 95 13.19 1.14 -8.52
CA CYS A 95 13.26 1.50 -7.12
C CYS A 95 13.98 2.84 -6.88
N ASN A 96 15.06 3.12 -7.61
CA ASN A 96 15.73 4.42 -7.56
C ASN A 96 14.80 5.54 -8.02
N GLU A 97 14.00 5.28 -9.07
CA GLU A 97 12.96 6.21 -9.53
C GLU A 97 11.91 6.43 -8.43
N ALA A 98 11.41 5.38 -7.79
CA ALA A 98 10.44 5.50 -6.70
C ALA A 98 10.97 6.27 -5.49
N ALA A 99 12.26 6.14 -5.18
CA ALA A 99 12.90 6.83 -4.09
C ALA A 99 13.30 8.29 -4.39
N ALA A 100 12.95 8.84 -5.56
CA ALA A 100 13.38 10.17 -6.00
C ALA A 100 13.05 11.30 -5.00
N HIS A 101 11.93 11.17 -4.30
CA HIS A 101 11.48 12.15 -3.29
C HIS A 101 11.75 11.71 -1.85
N GLY A 102 12.62 10.70 -1.66
CA GLY A 102 13.02 10.15 -0.37
C GLY A 102 12.10 9.04 0.16
N LEU A 103 12.62 8.23 1.06
CA LEU A 103 11.92 7.06 1.62
C LEU A 103 11.10 7.43 2.86
N PRO A 104 9.90 6.86 3.07
CA PRO A 104 9.08 7.15 4.26
C PRO A 104 9.75 6.82 5.60
N SER A 105 10.62 5.81 5.59
CA SER A 105 11.60 5.48 6.64
C SER A 105 12.73 4.65 6.01
N THR A 106 13.77 4.29 6.77
CA THR A 106 14.92 3.51 6.24
C THR A 106 15.03 2.11 6.85
N ALA A 107 14.08 1.72 7.69
CA ALA A 107 14.09 0.41 8.36
C ALA A 107 13.85 -0.73 7.36
N GLU A 108 14.79 -1.68 7.29
CA GLU A 108 14.67 -2.93 6.51
C GLU A 108 14.10 -2.73 5.09
N VAL A 109 14.60 -1.72 4.37
CA VAL A 109 14.15 -1.40 3.01
C VAL A 109 14.75 -2.36 1.99
N ARG A 110 13.92 -2.87 1.09
CA ARG A 110 14.31 -3.76 0.00
C ARG A 110 13.61 -3.35 -1.29
N CYS A 111 14.27 -3.63 -2.40
CA CYS A 111 13.76 -3.39 -3.74
C CYS A 111 13.22 -4.67 -4.35
N TYR A 112 12.02 -4.58 -4.90
CA TYR A 112 11.32 -5.63 -5.62
C TYR A 112 10.94 -5.13 -7.01
N GLY A 113 10.37 -6.00 -7.84
CA GLY A 113 9.89 -5.58 -9.16
C GLY A 113 8.79 -4.53 -9.04
N GLY A 114 9.08 -3.32 -9.49
CA GLY A 114 8.15 -2.19 -9.56
C GLY A 114 7.90 -1.45 -8.24
N TYR A 115 8.42 -1.93 -7.11
CA TYR A 115 8.16 -1.30 -5.80
C TYR A 115 9.30 -1.47 -4.78
N LEU A 116 9.35 -0.54 -3.84
CA LEU A 116 10.14 -0.61 -2.61
C LEU A 116 9.25 -0.99 -1.43
N ALA A 117 9.77 -1.76 -0.49
CA ALA A 117 9.07 -2.04 0.76
C ALA A 117 10.00 -1.92 1.97
N SER A 118 9.48 -1.35 3.05
CA SER A 118 10.09 -1.45 4.39
C SER A 118 9.45 -2.61 5.13
N LEU A 119 10.25 -3.60 5.52
CA LEU A 119 9.74 -4.77 6.25
C LEU A 119 9.60 -4.48 7.76
N ASN A 120 8.59 -5.09 8.39
CA ASN A 120 8.45 -5.07 9.84
C ASN A 120 8.50 -6.51 10.39
N TYR A 121 9.55 -6.85 11.13
CA TYR A 121 9.71 -8.18 11.72
C TYR A 121 8.80 -8.43 12.94
N GLU A 122 8.42 -7.38 13.66
CA GLU A 122 7.52 -7.47 14.82
C GLU A 122 6.09 -7.78 14.38
N ARG A 123 5.59 -7.03 13.39
CA ARG A 123 4.21 -7.14 12.90
C ARG A 123 4.04 -8.13 11.75
N ARG A 124 5.15 -8.47 11.09
CA ARG A 124 5.23 -9.40 9.95
C ARG A 124 4.37 -9.02 8.74
N ILE A 125 4.16 -7.72 8.61
CA ILE A 125 3.58 -7.02 7.47
C ILE A 125 4.52 -5.85 7.14
N PRO A 126 4.54 -5.31 5.92
CA PRO A 126 5.38 -4.14 5.63
C PRO A 126 4.95 -2.90 6.45
N ASN A 127 5.90 -2.03 6.78
CA ASN A 127 5.60 -0.70 7.34
C ASN A 127 4.96 0.20 6.27
N TRP A 128 5.46 0.10 5.04
CA TRP A 128 5.00 0.82 3.87
C TRP A 128 5.55 0.14 2.61
N VAL A 129 4.86 0.36 1.50
CA VAL A 129 5.24 0.02 0.13
C VAL A 129 5.18 1.29 -0.70
N MET A 130 6.17 1.50 -1.57
CA MET A 130 6.29 2.68 -2.42
C MET A 130 6.51 2.25 -3.87
N GLU A 131 5.75 2.84 -4.79
CA GLU A 131 5.77 2.51 -6.22
C GLU A 131 5.61 3.78 -7.07
N VAL A 132 6.03 3.71 -8.33
CA VAL A 132 5.74 4.73 -9.35
C VAL A 132 4.86 4.11 -10.41
N VAL A 133 3.67 4.68 -10.56
CA VAL A 133 2.66 4.16 -11.48
C VAL A 133 2.69 5.01 -12.74
N ASP A 134 3.12 4.40 -13.84
CA ASP A 134 3.12 5.01 -15.17
C ASP A 134 2.11 4.30 -16.07
N TYR A 135 1.02 5.01 -16.38
CA TYR A 135 -0.09 4.50 -17.19
C TYR A 135 0.37 3.97 -18.57
N ARG A 136 1.44 4.53 -19.13
CA ARG A 136 1.98 4.10 -20.43
C ARG A 136 2.60 2.71 -20.37
N LYS A 137 3.16 2.33 -19.22
CA LYS A 137 3.71 0.99 -18.98
C LYS A 137 2.61 -0.06 -18.77
N LEU A 138 1.40 0.36 -18.41
CA LEU A 138 0.24 -0.53 -18.25
C LEU A 138 -0.41 -0.93 -19.59
N HIS A 139 -0.20 -0.14 -20.64
CA HIS A 139 -0.81 -0.35 -21.97
C HIS A 139 0.21 -0.27 -23.11
N PRO A 140 1.21 -1.19 -23.15
CA PRO A 140 2.20 -1.21 -24.20
C PRO A 140 1.52 -1.50 -25.56
N GLY A 141 1.30 -0.46 -26.37
CA GLY A 141 0.78 -0.61 -27.74
C GLY A 141 -0.44 0.25 -28.10
N ARG A 142 -1.19 0.78 -27.13
CA ARG A 142 -2.19 1.84 -27.42
C ARG A 142 -1.47 3.18 -27.54
N ARG A 143 -1.05 3.55 -28.76
CA ARG A 143 -0.73 4.97 -29.05
C ARG A 143 -1.97 5.79 -28.65
N PRO A 144 -1.83 6.92 -27.93
CA PRO A 144 -2.96 7.80 -27.67
C PRO A 144 -3.57 8.15 -29.03
N SER A 145 -4.78 7.68 -29.28
CA SER A 145 -5.45 7.89 -30.55
C SER A 145 -5.66 9.39 -30.73
N SER A 146 -5.51 9.85 -31.98
CA SER A 146 -5.79 11.23 -32.39
C SER A 146 -7.11 11.72 -31.77
N PRO A 147 -7.26 13.01 -31.41
CA PRO A 147 -8.40 13.55 -30.65
C PRO A 147 -9.80 13.22 -31.22
N ALA A 148 -9.87 12.82 -32.49
CA ALA A 148 -11.09 12.43 -33.18
C ALA A 148 -11.69 11.09 -32.73
N ALA A 149 -10.91 10.15 -32.18
CA ALA A 149 -11.44 8.84 -31.74
C ALA A 149 -11.95 8.86 -30.28
N ALA A 150 -11.55 9.85 -29.48
CA ALA A 150 -11.94 9.98 -28.07
C ALA A 150 -13.33 10.60 -27.86
N ALA A 151 -14.01 11.05 -28.92
CA ALA A 151 -15.33 11.67 -28.83
C ALA A 151 -16.49 10.67 -28.76
N ALA A 152 -16.23 9.36 -28.94
CA ALA A 152 -17.25 8.32 -29.00
C ALA A 152 -17.31 7.38 -27.77
N SER A 153 -16.41 7.50 -26.78
CA SER A 153 -16.38 6.64 -25.57
C SER A 153 -16.68 7.39 -24.26
N ARG A 154 -17.58 8.39 -24.32
CA ARG A 154 -18.00 9.09 -23.11
C ARG A 154 -18.98 8.19 -22.33
N ASP A 155 -18.49 7.76 -21.16
CA ASP A 155 -19.19 7.23 -19.99
C ASP A 155 -19.00 5.75 -19.57
N ASP A 156 -18.24 4.91 -20.29
CA ASP A 156 -18.11 3.47 -19.93
C ASP A 156 -16.68 2.88 -19.81
N ASP A 157 -15.60 3.66 -19.94
CA ASP A 157 -14.22 3.14 -19.93
C ASP A 157 -13.69 2.67 -18.56
N ALA A 158 -14.47 2.77 -17.47
CA ALA A 158 -14.12 2.16 -16.18
C ALA A 158 -14.59 0.69 -16.06
N ALA A 159 -15.50 0.25 -16.92
CA ALA A 159 -16.05 -1.11 -16.93
C ALA A 159 -15.47 -2.00 -18.05
N GLN A 160 -14.93 -1.41 -19.12
CA GLN A 160 -14.60 -2.16 -20.34
C GLN A 160 -13.22 -2.85 -20.36
N ASP A 161 -12.35 -2.60 -19.38
CA ASP A 161 -11.11 -3.38 -19.22
C ASP A 161 -11.23 -4.49 -18.15
N GLU A 162 -12.43 -4.71 -17.57
CA GLU A 162 -12.72 -5.84 -16.66
C GLU A 162 -13.31 -7.07 -17.37
N GLU A 163 -13.54 -7.03 -18.70
CA GLU A 163 -14.05 -8.17 -19.48
C GLU A 163 -12.97 -9.10 -20.08
N ASP A 164 -11.68 -8.85 -19.88
CA ASP A 164 -10.62 -9.76 -20.36
C ASP A 164 -10.31 -10.91 -19.36
N GLU A 165 -11.33 -11.34 -18.60
CA GLU A 165 -11.27 -12.50 -17.70
C GLU A 165 -11.94 -13.78 -18.28
N GLY A 166 -12.35 -13.79 -19.55
CA GLY A 166 -12.96 -15.02 -20.08
C GLY A 166 -13.27 -15.07 -21.57
N SER A 167 -12.27 -15.02 -22.46
CA SER A 167 -12.33 -15.75 -23.74
C SER A 167 -10.95 -15.82 -24.39
N ASP A 168 -10.35 -17.00 -24.33
CA ASP A 168 -9.23 -17.41 -25.17
C ASP A 168 -9.59 -17.27 -26.66
N GLY A 169 -8.67 -16.67 -27.42
CA GLY A 169 -8.84 -16.34 -28.84
C GLY A 169 -7.53 -15.96 -29.53
N SER A 170 -6.45 -16.71 -29.24
CA SER A 170 -5.27 -16.92 -30.10
C SER A 170 -4.71 -15.72 -30.90
N ARG A 171 -3.68 -15.05 -30.35
CA ARG A 171 -2.51 -14.60 -31.12
C ARG A 171 -1.24 -14.67 -30.26
N GLY A 172 -0.29 -15.52 -30.66
CA GLY A 172 0.93 -15.85 -29.92
C GLY A 172 1.83 -14.64 -29.60
N GLY A 173 1.89 -14.31 -28.32
CA GLY A 173 2.87 -13.46 -27.66
C GLY A 173 2.68 -13.65 -26.15
N GLY A 174 3.75 -13.90 -25.39
CA GLY A 174 3.67 -14.26 -23.96
C GLY A 174 3.14 -13.12 -23.09
N ASP A 175 1.82 -13.02 -22.96
CA ASP A 175 1.15 -12.01 -22.15
C ASP A 175 1.40 -12.20 -20.65
N VAL A 176 1.48 -11.10 -19.88
CA VAL A 176 1.70 -11.10 -18.42
C VAL A 176 0.37 -11.37 -17.72
N SER A 177 0.31 -12.41 -16.88
CA SER A 177 -0.96 -12.86 -16.30
C SER A 177 -0.83 -13.14 -14.80
N ARG A 178 -1.78 -12.58 -14.05
CA ARG A 178 -1.92 -12.75 -12.60
C ARG A 178 -2.14 -14.21 -12.22
N ASN A 179 -2.80 -14.97 -13.09
CA ASN A 179 -3.12 -16.39 -12.86
C ASN A 179 -1.87 -17.28 -12.82
N ARG A 180 -0.71 -16.78 -13.30
CA ARG A 180 0.57 -17.48 -13.20
C ARG A 180 1.33 -17.15 -11.91
N SER A 181 0.91 -16.12 -11.18
CA SER A 181 1.54 -15.69 -9.93
C SER A 181 0.98 -16.45 -8.73
N ASN A 182 1.83 -16.68 -7.73
CA ASN A 182 1.45 -17.38 -6.51
C ASN A 182 1.99 -16.64 -5.29
N PHE A 183 1.18 -16.53 -4.24
CA PHE A 183 1.65 -16.02 -2.96
C PHE A 183 2.80 -16.86 -2.41
N TYR A 184 3.88 -16.20 -2.00
CA TYR A 184 5.08 -16.87 -1.49
C TYR A 184 5.68 -16.18 -0.27
N ALA A 185 6.38 -16.96 0.54
CA ALA A 185 7.16 -16.47 1.67
C ALA A 185 8.51 -15.93 1.19
N ASP A 186 8.98 -14.83 1.77
CA ASP A 186 10.25 -14.23 1.40
C ASP A 186 11.42 -14.96 2.09
N ASP A 187 12.22 -15.70 1.30
CA ASP A 187 13.35 -16.49 1.80
C ASP A 187 14.51 -15.63 2.30
N THR A 188 14.50 -14.34 1.96
CA THR A 188 15.50 -13.35 2.37
C THR A 188 15.12 -12.72 3.72
N VAL A 189 13.91 -12.97 4.23
CA VAL A 189 13.50 -12.67 5.61
C VAL A 189 13.96 -13.81 6.54
N PRO A 190 14.56 -13.51 7.71
CA PRO A 190 14.91 -14.54 8.70
C PRO A 190 13.71 -15.42 9.07
N ALA A 191 13.93 -16.72 9.22
CA ALA A 191 12.85 -17.70 9.39
C ALA A 191 11.89 -17.37 10.55
N ALA A 192 12.38 -16.75 11.63
CA ALA A 192 11.56 -16.34 12.79
C ALA A 192 10.52 -15.24 12.47
N PHE A 193 10.70 -14.51 11.38
CA PHE A 193 9.83 -13.38 10.96
C PHE A 193 9.16 -13.64 9.60
N ARG A 194 9.49 -14.75 8.95
CA ARG A 194 8.98 -15.12 7.63
C ARG A 194 7.52 -15.54 7.74
N VAL A 195 6.69 -15.01 6.84
CA VAL A 195 5.27 -15.37 6.76
C VAL A 195 4.96 -16.03 5.44
N GLY A 196 4.26 -17.16 5.51
CA GLY A 196 3.72 -17.84 4.34
C GLY A 196 2.22 -17.59 4.18
N PRO A 197 1.63 -18.01 3.05
CA PRO A 197 0.20 -17.88 2.78
C PRO A 197 -0.69 -18.51 3.87
N SER A 198 -0.21 -19.57 4.53
CA SER A 198 -0.89 -20.25 5.63
C SER A 198 -0.91 -19.46 6.95
N SER A 199 -0.32 -18.26 7.01
CA SER A 199 -0.38 -17.39 8.18
C SER A 199 -1.62 -16.50 8.18
N TYR A 200 -2.36 -16.47 7.06
CA TYR A 200 -3.52 -15.60 6.83
C TYR A 200 -4.78 -16.45 6.83
N THR A 201 -5.10 -17.04 7.99
CA THR A 201 -6.14 -18.08 8.14
C THR A 201 -7.40 -17.57 8.82
N SER A 202 -7.42 -16.31 9.27
CA SER A 202 -8.59 -15.70 9.89
C SER A 202 -9.74 -15.60 8.88
N ARG A 203 -10.91 -16.08 9.28
CA ARG A 203 -12.15 -15.96 8.51
C ARG A 203 -12.40 -14.48 8.20
N GLY A 204 -12.90 -14.19 7.01
CA GLY A 204 -13.25 -12.83 6.61
C GLY A 204 -12.09 -11.98 6.08
N MET A 205 -10.85 -12.45 6.19
CA MET A 205 -9.66 -11.72 5.72
C MET A 205 -9.13 -12.30 4.39
N SER A 206 -8.73 -11.42 3.47
CA SER A 206 -7.92 -11.73 2.28
C SER A 206 -6.44 -11.44 2.52
N ARG A 207 -5.63 -11.88 1.55
CA ARG A 207 -4.25 -11.44 1.34
C ARG A 207 -4.28 -10.15 0.51
N GLY A 208 -4.41 -9.01 1.20
CA GLY A 208 -4.52 -7.69 0.61
C GLY A 208 -3.20 -7.19 0.06
N HIS A 209 -3.16 -6.77 -1.20
CA HIS A 209 -1.97 -6.19 -1.81
C HIS A 209 -1.86 -4.70 -1.46
N LEU A 210 -0.65 -4.21 -1.20
CA LEU A 210 -0.40 -2.77 -1.04
C LEU A 210 -0.01 -2.12 -2.38
N ALA A 211 0.96 -2.71 -3.08
CA ALA A 211 1.23 -2.51 -4.50
C ALA A 211 0.42 -3.54 -5.31
N ALA A 212 -0.53 -3.06 -6.11
CA ALA A 212 -1.54 -3.90 -6.73
C ALA A 212 -0.99 -4.61 -7.98
N ALA A 213 -1.18 -5.92 -8.09
CA ALA A 213 -0.65 -6.72 -9.21
C ALA A 213 -1.01 -6.16 -10.60
N GLN A 214 -2.22 -5.59 -10.77
CA GLN A 214 -2.64 -5.00 -12.04
C GLN A 214 -1.82 -3.77 -12.49
N LEU A 215 -1.05 -3.15 -11.58
CA LEU A 215 -0.16 -2.03 -11.87
C LEU A 215 1.25 -2.48 -12.29
N HIS A 216 1.55 -3.77 -12.22
CA HIS A 216 2.87 -4.35 -12.43
C HIS A 216 2.89 -5.30 -13.64
N LYS A 217 2.44 -4.80 -14.79
CA LYS A 217 2.29 -5.59 -16.03
C LYS A 217 3.50 -5.55 -16.97
N ALA A 218 4.61 -4.91 -16.58
CA ALA A 218 5.76 -4.78 -17.48
C ALA A 218 6.50 -6.11 -17.71
N SER A 219 6.48 -7.01 -16.73
CA SER A 219 6.97 -8.39 -16.89
C SER A 219 6.27 -9.33 -15.90
N GLN A 220 6.31 -10.63 -16.18
CA GLN A 220 5.79 -11.63 -15.24
C GLN A 220 6.57 -11.61 -13.91
N ALA A 221 7.88 -11.34 -13.94
CA ALA A 221 8.68 -11.24 -12.72
C ALA A 221 8.27 -10.03 -11.86
N GLU A 222 7.91 -8.90 -12.48
CA GLU A 222 7.39 -7.73 -11.76
C GLU A 222 6.05 -8.06 -11.08
N MET A 223 5.12 -8.66 -11.83
CA MET A 223 3.85 -9.10 -11.28
C MET A 223 4.02 -10.15 -10.18
N ASP A 224 4.88 -11.15 -10.37
CA ASP A 224 5.17 -12.16 -9.36
C ASP A 224 5.73 -11.51 -8.09
N ALA A 225 6.53 -10.45 -8.20
CA ALA A 225 7.07 -9.75 -7.04
C ALA A 225 5.97 -9.20 -6.12
N THR A 226 4.79 -8.84 -6.63
CA THR A 226 3.69 -8.30 -5.81
C THR A 226 3.04 -9.34 -4.90
N PHE A 227 3.28 -10.63 -5.13
CA PHE A 227 2.72 -11.74 -4.35
C PHE A 227 3.57 -12.12 -3.12
N ASN A 228 4.59 -11.31 -2.79
CA ASN A 228 5.44 -11.52 -1.64
C ASN A 228 4.70 -11.25 -0.31
N MET A 229 4.53 -12.29 0.49
CA MET A 229 3.77 -12.26 1.75
C MET A 229 4.37 -11.34 2.83
N ASN A 230 5.69 -11.16 2.85
CA ASN A 230 6.36 -10.31 3.84
C ASN A 230 6.44 -8.84 3.40
N ALA A 231 6.56 -8.61 2.09
CA ALA A 231 6.87 -7.28 1.55
C ALA A 231 5.66 -6.48 1.08
N ASN A 232 4.58 -7.14 0.67
CA ASN A 232 3.49 -6.46 -0.03
C ASN A 232 2.08 -6.85 0.43
N ILE A 233 1.96 -7.80 1.37
CA ILE A 233 0.67 -8.34 1.78
C ILE A 233 0.33 -7.96 3.23
N VAL A 234 -0.94 -7.63 3.46
CA VAL A 234 -1.52 -7.38 4.79
C VAL A 234 -2.82 -8.18 4.97
N PRO A 235 -3.17 -8.63 6.19
CA PRO A 235 -4.49 -9.20 6.43
C PRO A 235 -5.53 -8.10 6.24
N GLN A 236 -6.37 -8.24 5.22
CA GLN A 236 -7.32 -7.20 4.82
C GLN A 236 -8.73 -7.76 4.84
N ASP A 237 -9.71 -7.00 5.34
CA ASP A 237 -11.11 -7.43 5.24
C ASP A 237 -11.48 -7.64 3.77
N MET A 238 -12.09 -8.79 3.46
CA MET A 238 -12.39 -9.16 2.08
C MET A 238 -13.36 -8.19 1.40
N THR A 239 -14.29 -7.59 2.15
CA THR A 239 -15.27 -6.67 1.59
C THR A 239 -14.67 -5.29 1.34
N LEU A 240 -13.77 -4.83 2.21
CA LEU A 240 -12.94 -3.66 1.93
C LEU A 240 -12.09 -3.89 0.66
N ASN A 241 -11.35 -5.01 0.63
CA ASN A 241 -10.44 -5.34 -0.47
C ASN A 241 -11.17 -5.41 -1.82
N ALA A 242 -12.36 -6.00 -1.85
CA ALA A 242 -13.13 -6.21 -3.08
C ALA A 242 -13.96 -4.99 -3.53
N VAL A 243 -14.10 -3.95 -2.70
CA VAL A 243 -14.97 -2.80 -3.00
C VAL A 243 -14.21 -1.48 -2.87
N ASP A 244 -14.12 -0.89 -1.67
CA ASP A 244 -13.62 0.49 -1.52
C ASP A 244 -12.11 0.59 -1.72
N TRP A 245 -11.35 -0.43 -1.33
CA TRP A 245 -9.92 -0.45 -1.61
C TRP A 245 -9.66 -0.59 -3.11
N LEU A 246 -10.44 -1.43 -3.79
CA LEU A 246 -10.38 -1.57 -5.25
C LEU A 246 -10.76 -0.27 -5.97
N ARG A 247 -11.76 0.47 -5.48
CA ARG A 247 -12.06 1.84 -5.97
C ARG A 247 -10.85 2.76 -5.83
N LEU A 248 -10.15 2.69 -4.70
CA LEU A 248 -8.93 3.48 -4.49
C LEU A 248 -7.78 3.05 -5.42
N GLU A 249 -7.65 1.76 -5.72
CA GLU A 249 -6.72 1.25 -6.75
C GLU A 249 -7.14 1.68 -8.17
N GLY A 250 -8.44 1.78 -8.45
CA GLY A 250 -8.99 2.36 -9.67
C GLY A 250 -8.64 3.85 -9.80
N LEU A 251 -8.72 4.59 -8.69
CA LEU A 251 -8.27 5.99 -8.62
C LEU A 251 -6.77 6.10 -8.92
N THR A 252 -5.92 5.18 -8.43
CA THR A 252 -4.49 5.15 -8.79
C THR A 252 -4.29 5.09 -10.31
N ARG A 253 -5.03 4.22 -11.01
CA ARG A 253 -4.96 4.11 -12.49
C ARG A 253 -5.42 5.40 -13.18
N LYS A 254 -6.54 5.97 -12.72
CA LYS A 254 -7.10 7.22 -13.24
C LYS A 254 -6.09 8.37 -13.09
N LEU A 255 -5.57 8.58 -11.89
CA LEU A 255 -4.60 9.64 -11.60
C LEU A 255 -3.33 9.45 -12.42
N SER A 256 -2.82 8.22 -12.52
CA SER A 256 -1.63 7.93 -13.32
C SER A 256 -1.84 8.31 -14.79
N LYS A 257 -3.02 8.02 -15.36
CA LYS A 257 -3.38 8.43 -16.73
C LYS A 257 -3.39 9.95 -16.89
N GLU A 258 -4.09 10.64 -15.99
CA GLU A 258 -4.25 12.10 -16.05
C GLU A 258 -2.91 12.84 -15.88
N VAL A 259 -2.07 12.37 -14.94
CA VAL A 259 -0.75 12.96 -14.65
C VAL A 259 0.26 12.67 -15.78
N SER A 260 0.28 11.43 -16.30
CA SER A 260 1.27 11.05 -17.33
C SER A 260 0.93 11.50 -18.74
N VAL A 261 -0.36 11.70 -19.06
CA VAL A 261 -0.83 12.07 -20.41
C VAL A 261 -1.35 13.53 -20.48
N GLY A 262 -1.63 14.15 -19.33
CA GLY A 262 -2.23 15.48 -19.23
C GLY A 262 -3.76 15.46 -19.41
N PRO A 263 -4.47 16.54 -19.04
CA PRO A 263 -5.90 16.65 -19.25
C PRO A 263 -6.22 16.60 -20.76
N GLN A 264 -7.09 15.69 -21.17
CA GLN A 264 -7.69 15.75 -22.51
C GLN A 264 -8.44 17.08 -22.63
N GLN A 265 -7.89 18.05 -23.35
CA GLN A 265 -8.62 19.27 -23.71
C GLN A 265 -9.90 18.86 -24.44
N GLN A 266 -11.04 19.04 -23.79
CA GLN A 266 -12.34 18.99 -24.45
C GLN A 266 -12.36 20.09 -25.50
N GLN A 267 -12.14 19.74 -26.76
CA GLN A 267 -12.42 20.67 -27.85
C GLN A 267 -13.93 20.95 -27.86
N PRO A 268 -14.36 22.23 -27.84
CA PRO A 268 -15.76 22.56 -28.08
C PRO A 268 -16.14 22.08 -29.48
N GLY A 269 -17.27 21.36 -29.57
CA GLY A 269 -17.71 20.67 -30.77
C GLY A 269 -17.66 21.58 -32.00
N ARG A 270 -16.85 21.20 -33.00
CA ARG A 270 -16.87 21.85 -34.31
C ARG A 270 -18.22 21.59 -34.96
N GLY A 271 -19.08 22.61 -34.94
CA GLY A 271 -20.20 22.72 -35.87
C GLY A 271 -19.69 22.57 -37.29
N ARG A 272 -20.35 21.71 -38.07
CA ARG A 272 -20.13 21.54 -39.51
C ARG A 272 -20.36 22.89 -40.21
N GLN A 273 -19.28 23.57 -40.59
CA GLN A 273 -19.30 24.52 -41.69
C GLN A 273 -18.40 23.98 -42.81
N ARG A 274 -19.03 23.72 -43.96
CA ARG A 274 -18.34 23.42 -45.22
C ARG A 274 -17.75 24.72 -45.77
N GLY A 275 -16.49 24.67 -46.19
CA GLY A 275 -15.98 25.58 -47.21
C GLY A 275 -14.56 26.08 -47.01
N HIS A 276 -13.75 25.86 -48.04
CA HIS A 276 -12.53 26.58 -48.44
C HIS A 276 -11.21 26.26 -47.72
N SER A 277 -10.32 25.63 -48.48
CA SER A 277 -8.89 25.46 -48.19
C SER A 277 -8.12 26.77 -48.37
N PRO A 278 -7.17 27.10 -47.48
CA PRO A 278 -6.02 27.93 -47.81
C PRO A 278 -4.68 27.17 -47.63
N PRO A 279 -3.56 27.70 -48.18
CA PRO A 279 -2.41 26.90 -48.58
C PRO A 279 -1.40 26.64 -47.45
N ALA A 280 -0.55 25.65 -47.72
CA ALA A 280 0.52 25.15 -46.87
C ALA A 280 1.49 26.25 -46.41
N GLY A 281 1.58 26.43 -45.10
CA GLY A 281 2.65 27.18 -44.42
C GLY A 281 3.46 26.22 -43.56
N ASN A 282 4.74 26.08 -43.87
CA ASN A 282 5.74 25.39 -43.05
C ASN A 282 5.76 25.99 -41.65
N THR A 283 5.24 25.25 -40.67
CA THR A 283 5.58 25.44 -39.27
C THR A 283 6.21 24.15 -38.79
N THR A 284 7.54 24.17 -38.72
CA THR A 284 8.32 23.28 -37.87
C THR A 284 7.85 23.50 -36.44
N THR A 285 6.84 22.74 -36.01
CA THR A 285 6.56 22.56 -34.60
C THR A 285 7.71 21.75 -34.04
N ALA A 286 8.58 22.42 -33.29
CA ALA A 286 9.49 21.76 -32.37
C ALA A 286 8.64 20.79 -31.54
N GLU A 287 8.86 19.49 -31.73
CA GLU A 287 8.43 18.46 -30.80
C GLU A 287 9.10 18.77 -29.47
N GLY A 288 8.40 19.54 -28.64
CA GLY A 288 8.81 19.81 -27.28
C GLY A 288 8.91 18.47 -26.56
N ALA A 289 10.11 18.16 -26.07
CA ALA A 289 10.35 17.16 -25.06
C ALA A 289 9.58 17.56 -23.78
N GLY A 290 8.26 17.35 -23.78
CA GLY A 290 7.40 17.58 -22.63
C GLY A 290 7.62 16.44 -21.64
N GLY A 291 8.30 16.72 -20.53
CA GLY A 291 8.51 15.76 -19.46
C GLY A 291 7.17 15.19 -19.00
N SER A 292 6.97 13.89 -19.23
CA SER A 292 5.76 13.16 -18.83
C SER A 292 5.63 13.14 -17.31
N GLY A 293 4.48 13.52 -16.77
CA GLY A 293 4.24 13.48 -15.33
C GLY A 293 4.32 12.07 -14.76
N LYS A 294 4.58 11.98 -13.46
CA LYS A 294 4.73 10.72 -12.72
C LYS A 294 3.82 10.73 -11.50
N LEU A 295 3.21 9.58 -11.20
CA LEU A 295 2.45 9.37 -9.99
C LEU A 295 3.25 8.47 -9.04
N TYR A 296 3.68 9.02 -7.91
CA TYR A 296 4.28 8.26 -6.83
C TYR A 296 3.19 7.87 -5.83
N VAL A 297 3.23 6.61 -5.37
CA VAL A 297 2.24 6.06 -4.47
C VAL A 297 2.94 5.43 -3.28
N VAL A 298 2.52 5.77 -2.07
CA VAL A 298 2.93 5.08 -0.85
C VAL A 298 1.71 4.47 -0.18
N THR A 299 1.76 3.19 0.10
CA THR A 299 0.65 2.41 0.65
C THR A 299 1.11 1.64 1.87
N GLY A 300 0.28 1.54 2.91
CA GLY A 300 0.69 0.81 4.11
C GLY A 300 -0.41 0.60 5.13
N PRO A 301 -0.13 -0.22 6.16
CA PRO A 301 -1.00 -0.38 7.31
C PRO A 301 -0.93 0.83 8.25
N ALA A 302 -2.05 1.12 8.92
CA ALA A 302 -2.13 2.04 10.04
C ALA A 302 -2.80 1.38 11.25
N PHE A 303 -2.26 1.68 12.42
CA PHE A 303 -2.77 1.25 13.71
C PHE A 303 -3.27 2.51 14.41
N VAL A 304 -4.59 2.64 14.56
CA VAL A 304 -5.24 3.82 15.11
C VAL A 304 -5.74 3.48 16.52
N PRO A 305 -5.37 4.26 17.55
CA PRO A 305 -5.79 3.96 18.90
C PRO A 305 -7.28 4.26 19.07
N ARG A 306 -7.94 3.48 19.93
CA ARG A 306 -9.35 3.64 20.27
C ARG A 306 -9.49 4.01 21.74
N LEU A 307 -10.52 4.79 22.06
CA LEU A 307 -10.88 5.04 23.44
C LEU A 307 -11.62 3.83 24.00
N MET A 308 -11.11 3.32 25.11
CA MET A 308 -11.62 2.17 25.82
C MET A 308 -12.18 2.65 27.16
N ARG A 309 -13.42 2.27 27.47
CA ARG A 309 -13.97 2.40 28.81
C ARG A 309 -13.30 1.37 29.71
N VAL A 310 -12.87 1.81 30.88
CA VAL A 310 -12.32 0.96 31.92
C VAL A 310 -13.45 0.54 32.85
N GLU A 311 -13.70 -0.75 32.91
CA GLU A 311 -14.68 -1.38 33.78
C GLU A 311 -13.95 -2.32 34.74
N HIS A 312 -14.44 -2.44 35.98
CA HIS A 312 -13.88 -3.39 36.95
C HIS A 312 -14.89 -4.50 37.18
N ARG A 313 -14.45 -5.75 37.03
CA ARG A 313 -15.25 -6.92 37.41
C ARG A 313 -15.41 -6.99 38.93
N PRO A 314 -16.41 -7.72 39.45
CA PRO A 314 -16.58 -7.95 40.89
C PRO A 314 -15.36 -8.57 41.59
N ASP A 315 -14.53 -9.30 40.84
CA ASP A 315 -13.26 -9.88 41.31
C ASP A 315 -12.08 -8.88 41.34
N GLY A 316 -12.32 -7.61 40.97
CA GLY A 316 -11.33 -6.55 40.89
C GLY A 316 -10.55 -6.50 39.56
N THR A 317 -10.80 -7.39 38.60
CA THR A 317 -10.11 -7.40 37.31
C THR A 317 -10.52 -6.20 36.46
N GLU A 318 -9.52 -5.46 35.95
CA GLU A 318 -9.74 -4.38 34.98
C GLU A 318 -10.07 -4.95 33.59
N VAL A 319 -11.14 -4.46 32.98
CA VAL A 319 -11.63 -4.83 31.65
C VAL A 319 -11.78 -3.58 30.80
N HIS A 320 -11.43 -3.72 29.53
CA HIS A 320 -11.38 -2.61 28.59
C HIS A 320 -12.42 -2.84 27.50
N VAL A 321 -13.44 -2.00 27.46
CA VAL A 321 -14.55 -2.12 26.51
C VAL A 321 -14.43 -0.99 25.48
N PRO A 322 -14.40 -1.28 24.17
CA PRO A 322 -14.40 -0.24 23.15
C PRO A 322 -15.61 0.71 23.32
N LEU A 323 -15.37 2.02 23.28
CA LEU A 323 -16.48 2.98 23.21
C LEU A 323 -17.07 2.98 21.81
N SER A 324 -18.40 3.10 21.73
CA SER A 324 -19.07 3.34 20.45
C SER A 324 -18.66 4.70 19.88
N SER A 325 -18.77 4.89 18.56
CA SER A 325 -18.45 6.17 17.91
C SER A 325 -19.29 7.33 18.48
N ALA A 326 -20.54 7.06 18.86
CA ALA A 326 -21.42 8.04 19.51
C ALA A 326 -20.89 8.43 20.90
N ASP A 327 -20.51 7.44 21.73
CA ASP A 327 -19.98 7.69 23.07
C ASP A 327 -18.61 8.39 23.04
N ALA A 328 -17.76 8.03 22.07
CA ALA A 328 -16.45 8.65 21.89
C ALA A 328 -16.56 10.14 21.50
N SER A 329 -17.63 10.52 20.79
CA SER A 329 -17.88 11.90 20.36
C SER A 329 -18.49 12.77 21.47
N ALA A 330 -19.11 12.17 22.49
CA ALA A 330 -19.85 12.85 23.55
C ALA A 330 -18.99 13.40 24.71
N ALA A 331 -17.73 13.75 24.47
CA ALA A 331 -16.75 14.17 25.49
C ALA A 331 -16.54 13.11 26.60
N PRO A 332 -16.00 11.92 26.26
CA PRO A 332 -15.90 10.76 27.16
C PRO A 332 -15.10 11.02 28.45
N TRP A 333 -14.21 12.03 28.45
CA TRP A 333 -13.46 12.49 29.62
C TRP A 333 -14.33 13.15 30.71
N LYS A 334 -15.62 13.41 30.43
CA LYS A 334 -16.60 13.89 31.42
C LYS A 334 -17.44 12.76 32.03
N SER A 335 -17.28 11.52 31.57
CA SER A 335 -18.02 10.38 32.10
C SER A 335 -17.45 9.90 33.45
N ALA A 336 -18.27 9.25 34.27
CA ALA A 336 -17.87 8.77 35.60
C ALA A 336 -16.89 7.58 35.57
N ALA A 337 -16.83 6.86 34.45
CA ALA A 337 -15.91 5.74 34.26
C ALA A 337 -14.59 6.22 33.62
N PRO A 338 -13.42 5.76 34.10
CA PRO A 338 -12.16 6.13 33.48
C PRO A 338 -12.09 5.63 32.03
N VAL A 339 -11.52 6.46 31.15
CA VAL A 339 -11.29 6.11 29.75
C VAL A 339 -9.79 6.10 29.46
N LYS A 340 -9.34 5.09 28.71
CA LYS A 340 -7.93 4.94 28.29
C LYS A 340 -7.86 4.92 26.77
N LEU A 341 -6.91 5.67 26.20
CA LEU A 341 -6.58 5.57 24.79
C LEU A 341 -5.65 4.38 24.60
N MET A 342 -6.07 3.38 23.80
CA MET A 342 -5.33 2.13 23.64
C MET A 342 -5.17 1.75 22.18
N MET A 343 -4.00 1.21 21.86
CA MET A 343 -3.76 0.58 20.57
C MET A 343 -4.09 -0.90 20.68
N THR A 344 -5.16 -1.34 20.02
CA THR A 344 -5.59 -2.74 20.00
C THR A 344 -5.77 -3.20 18.57
N TYR A 345 -5.23 -4.36 18.23
CA TYR A 345 -5.37 -4.97 16.91
C TYR A 345 -5.32 -6.49 17.01
N GLU A 346 -5.99 -7.16 16.09
CA GLU A 346 -6.02 -8.62 16.04
C GLU A 346 -4.70 -9.19 15.51
N LEU A 347 -4.43 -10.44 15.87
CA LEU A 347 -3.37 -11.24 15.28
C LEU A 347 -4.00 -12.42 14.54
N THR A 348 -3.62 -12.63 13.29
CA THR A 348 -3.98 -13.82 12.51
C THR A 348 -2.84 -14.85 12.50
N GLY A 349 -3.10 -16.06 12.04
CA GLY A 349 -2.13 -17.17 12.04
C GLY A 349 -2.24 -18.07 13.27
N HIS A 350 -1.24 -18.91 13.51
CA HIS A 350 -1.32 -19.94 14.54
C HIS A 350 -0.28 -19.69 15.66
N PRO A 351 -0.71 -19.45 16.91
CA PRO A 351 0.20 -19.19 18.03
C PRO A 351 1.27 -20.27 18.21
N ALA A 352 0.87 -21.55 18.15
CA ALA A 352 1.77 -22.69 18.35
C ALA A 352 2.84 -22.84 17.26
N ARG A 353 2.61 -22.27 16.06
CA ARG A 353 3.57 -22.28 14.96
C ARG A 353 4.44 -21.02 14.94
N GLY A 354 4.19 -20.09 15.87
CA GLY A 354 4.88 -18.81 15.90
C GLY A 354 4.67 -18.01 14.62
N THR A 355 3.52 -18.14 13.94
CA THR A 355 3.21 -17.48 12.65
C THR A 355 2.21 -16.32 12.80
N LEU A 356 2.10 -15.74 14.00
CA LEU A 356 1.22 -14.60 14.24
C LEU A 356 1.57 -13.40 13.36
N VAL A 357 0.57 -12.79 12.74
CA VAL A 357 0.68 -11.61 11.85
C VAL A 357 -0.29 -10.55 12.33
N ALA A 358 0.15 -9.30 12.39
CA ALA A 358 -0.71 -8.20 12.80
C ALA A 358 -1.78 -7.90 11.74
N VAL A 359 -3.03 -7.77 12.18
CA VAL A 359 -4.14 -7.28 11.36
C VAL A 359 -4.21 -5.77 11.54
N PRO A 360 -3.95 -4.95 10.51
CA PRO A 360 -4.00 -3.50 10.65
C PRO A 360 -5.43 -3.02 10.92
N SER A 361 -5.57 -1.97 11.72
CA SER A 361 -6.89 -1.37 11.98
C SER A 361 -7.41 -0.55 10.79
N HIS A 362 -6.49 0.01 10.01
CA HIS A 362 -6.73 0.88 8.87
C HIS A 362 -5.65 0.61 7.82
N LEU A 363 -5.95 0.96 6.58
CA LEU A 363 -4.97 1.05 5.50
C LEU A 363 -4.89 2.49 5.02
N PHE A 364 -3.72 2.91 4.58
CA PHE A 364 -3.51 4.23 4.00
C PHE A 364 -2.95 4.14 2.59
N LYS A 365 -3.24 5.16 1.79
CA LYS A 365 -2.60 5.39 0.49
C LYS A 365 -2.33 6.88 0.31
N VAL A 366 -1.10 7.23 -0.05
CA VAL A 366 -0.65 8.60 -0.30
C VAL A 366 -0.23 8.69 -1.76
N PHE A 367 -0.73 9.72 -2.44
CA PHE A 367 -0.41 10.05 -3.82
C PHE A 367 0.41 11.33 -3.86
N LEU A 368 1.51 11.33 -4.60
CA LEU A 368 2.23 12.52 -5.03
C LEU A 368 2.23 12.54 -6.55
N ALA A 369 1.56 13.52 -7.13
CA ALA A 369 1.62 13.78 -8.56
C ALA A 369 2.75 14.76 -8.85
N GLU A 370 3.60 14.40 -9.80
CA GLU A 370 4.64 15.25 -10.37
C GLU A 370 4.24 15.56 -11.82
N GLU A 371 4.06 16.84 -12.12
CA GLU A 371 3.58 17.32 -13.43
C GLU A 371 4.54 18.35 -14.03
N ASN A 372 4.38 18.63 -15.32
CA ASN A 372 5.16 19.64 -16.06
C ASN A 372 6.68 19.40 -15.95
N GLY A 373 7.11 18.14 -16.08
CA GLY A 373 8.52 17.76 -15.95
C GLY A 373 9.14 18.05 -14.57
N GLY A 374 8.35 17.92 -13.50
CA GLY A 374 8.82 18.13 -12.13
C GLY A 374 8.66 19.57 -11.62
N GLN A 375 7.98 20.44 -12.36
CA GLN A 375 7.78 21.83 -11.93
C GLN A 375 6.57 22.01 -11.00
N SER A 376 5.58 21.13 -11.10
CA SER A 376 4.37 21.18 -10.28
C SER A 376 4.20 19.89 -9.52
N HIS A 377 3.83 19.99 -8.25
CA HIS A 377 3.55 18.85 -7.40
C HIS A 377 2.23 19.05 -6.67
N SER A 378 1.47 17.97 -6.47
CA SER A 378 0.27 17.97 -5.64
C SER A 378 0.13 16.64 -4.91
N VAL A 379 -0.56 16.66 -3.76
CA VAL A 379 -0.61 15.52 -2.84
C VAL A 379 -2.03 15.23 -2.38
N ALA A 380 -2.34 13.95 -2.16
CA ALA A 380 -3.52 13.52 -1.42
C ALA A 380 -3.20 12.29 -0.58
N ALA A 381 -3.75 12.22 0.62
CA ALA A 381 -3.63 11.07 1.51
C ALA A 381 -5.02 10.55 1.87
N PHE A 382 -5.17 9.23 1.87
CA PHE A 382 -6.41 8.52 2.21
C PHE A 382 -6.14 7.52 3.32
N MET A 383 -7.11 7.34 4.22
CA MET A 383 -7.06 6.33 5.27
C MET A 383 -8.44 5.67 5.42
N MET A 384 -8.50 4.35 5.24
CA MET A 384 -9.74 3.56 5.30
C MET A 384 -9.69 2.56 6.47
N PRO A 385 -10.79 2.36 7.20
CA PRO A 385 -10.86 1.32 8.23
C PRO A 385 -10.76 -0.06 7.58
N ASN A 386 -9.96 -0.96 8.16
CA ASN A 386 -9.81 -2.34 7.70
C ASN A 386 -10.96 -3.20 8.23
N GLY A 387 -12.16 -2.97 7.69
CA GLY A 387 -13.37 -3.67 8.08
C GLY A 387 -14.53 -3.39 7.11
N PRO A 388 -15.72 -3.94 7.38
CA PRO A 388 -16.87 -3.75 6.52
C PRO A 388 -17.28 -2.29 6.40
N ILE A 389 -17.41 -1.81 5.16
CA ILE A 389 -17.95 -0.48 4.84
C ILE A 389 -19.33 -0.68 4.22
N VAL A 390 -20.38 -0.28 4.96
CA VAL A 390 -21.77 -0.53 4.58
C VAL A 390 -22.36 0.59 3.71
N GLU A 391 -21.85 1.81 3.86
CA GLU A 391 -22.30 2.99 3.11
C GLU A 391 -21.41 3.24 1.88
N GLU A 392 -22.01 3.59 0.76
CA GLU A 392 -21.28 4.02 -0.41
C GLU A 392 -20.90 5.50 -0.30
N LEU A 393 -19.74 5.74 0.31
CA LEU A 393 -19.19 7.09 0.44
C LEU A 393 -18.30 7.45 -0.77
N PRO A 394 -18.23 8.74 -1.17
CA PRO A 394 -17.21 9.18 -2.13
C PRO A 394 -15.81 8.95 -1.56
N LEU A 395 -14.81 8.68 -2.41
CA LEU A 395 -13.44 8.40 -1.93
C LEU A 395 -12.86 9.56 -1.09
N THR A 396 -13.25 10.80 -1.39
CA THR A 396 -12.86 11.99 -0.62
C THR A 396 -13.34 11.98 0.83
N ALA A 397 -14.34 11.17 1.19
CA ALA A 397 -14.75 10.97 2.58
C ALA A 397 -13.65 10.29 3.42
N TYR A 398 -12.73 9.57 2.77
CA TYR A 398 -11.57 8.93 3.40
C TYR A 398 -10.29 9.76 3.28
N GLN A 399 -10.35 10.96 2.68
CA GLN A 399 -9.21 11.84 2.56
C GLN A 399 -8.85 12.41 3.94
N VAL A 400 -7.56 12.40 4.26
CA VAL A 400 -7.03 12.93 5.52
C VAL A 400 -5.89 13.91 5.25
N PRO A 401 -5.66 14.90 6.13
CA PRO A 401 -4.44 15.71 6.07
C PRO A 401 -3.21 14.82 6.19
N ILE A 402 -2.20 15.06 5.36
CA ILE A 402 -0.99 14.23 5.34
C ILE A 402 -0.25 14.30 6.68
N GLU A 403 -0.29 15.43 7.38
CA GLU A 403 0.30 15.62 8.71
C GLU A 403 -0.38 14.77 9.78
N GLN A 404 -1.70 14.56 9.65
CA GLN A 404 -2.42 13.64 10.53
C GLN A 404 -1.99 12.21 10.27
N LEU A 405 -1.86 11.81 9.01
CA LEU A 405 -1.42 10.47 8.67
C LEU A 405 0.02 10.19 9.13
N GLN A 406 0.95 11.13 8.93
CA GLN A 406 2.33 11.03 9.42
C GLN A 406 2.40 10.85 10.94
N ARG A 407 1.55 11.57 11.70
CA ARG A 407 1.46 11.42 13.17
C ARG A 407 0.96 10.05 13.59
N ILE A 408 0.04 9.46 12.83
CA ILE A 408 -0.52 8.13 13.13
C ILE A 408 0.49 7.03 12.79
N THR A 409 1.14 7.12 11.62
CA THR A 409 2.03 6.07 11.11
C THR A 409 3.45 6.16 11.64
N GLY A 410 3.88 7.34 12.09
CA GLY A 410 5.28 7.63 12.41
C GLY A 410 6.19 7.70 11.18
N LEU A 411 5.62 7.82 9.99
CA LEU A 411 6.34 7.93 8.72
C LEU A 411 6.41 9.39 8.27
N GLN A 412 7.46 9.74 7.52
CA GLN A 412 7.56 11.02 6.84
C GLN A 412 7.45 10.79 5.33
N PHE A 413 6.30 11.09 4.73
CA PHE A 413 6.09 10.80 3.31
C PHE A 413 6.80 11.81 2.42
N PHE A 414 7.59 11.31 1.46
CA PHE A 414 8.34 12.12 0.50
C PHE A 414 9.22 13.22 1.16
N PRO A 415 10.14 12.86 2.08
CA PRO A 415 10.90 13.81 2.89
C PRO A 415 11.84 14.73 2.10
N GLY A 416 12.05 14.47 0.80
CA GLY A 416 12.78 15.36 -0.10
C GLY A 416 12.08 16.70 -0.37
N MET A 417 10.83 16.88 0.09
CA MET A 417 10.06 18.12 -0.06
C MET A 417 9.10 18.37 1.11
N ASP A 418 8.63 19.61 1.24
CA ASP A 418 7.60 19.97 2.21
C ASP A 418 6.21 19.67 1.66
N VAL A 419 5.79 18.40 1.78
CA VAL A 419 4.50 17.91 1.29
C VAL A 419 3.30 18.59 1.95
N THR A 420 3.46 19.19 3.12
CA THR A 420 2.38 19.85 3.88
C THR A 420 1.88 21.13 3.22
N ARG A 421 2.71 21.71 2.35
CA ARG A 421 2.40 22.96 1.62
C ARG A 421 1.93 22.71 0.18
N LEU A 422 1.93 21.47 -0.26
CA LEU A 422 1.55 21.15 -1.63
C LEU A 422 0.04 21.33 -1.85
N PRO A 423 -0.37 21.75 -3.05
CA PRO A 423 -1.77 21.74 -3.46
C PRO A 423 -2.40 20.36 -3.26
N ASP A 424 -3.69 20.38 -2.91
CA ASP A 424 -4.51 19.18 -2.78
C ASP A 424 -4.81 18.60 -4.17
N LEU A 425 -4.29 17.39 -4.42
CA LEU A 425 -4.46 16.66 -5.68
C LEU A 425 -5.94 16.47 -6.04
N CYS A 426 -6.80 16.27 -5.05
CA CYS A 426 -8.21 15.98 -5.27
C CYS A 426 -9.02 17.18 -5.74
N LYS A 427 -8.51 18.40 -5.50
CA LYS A 427 -9.10 19.63 -6.08
C LYS A 427 -8.81 19.73 -7.58
N ALA A 428 -7.67 19.23 -8.04
CA ALA A 428 -7.28 19.27 -9.46
C ALA A 428 -7.87 18.09 -10.26
N HIS A 429 -7.86 16.88 -9.70
CA HIS A 429 -8.15 15.64 -10.45
C HIS A 429 -9.50 14.98 -10.14
N LYS A 430 -10.31 15.55 -9.22
CA LYS A 430 -11.57 14.96 -8.74
C LYS A 430 -11.37 13.49 -8.32
N CYS A 431 -10.83 13.28 -7.13
CA CYS A 431 -10.53 11.96 -6.58
C CYS A 431 -11.78 11.12 -6.29
N ASP A 432 -12.38 10.60 -7.34
CA ASP A 432 -13.50 9.67 -7.25
C ASP A 432 -13.35 8.57 -8.29
N ALA A 433 -13.84 7.40 -7.92
CA ALA A 433 -13.90 6.21 -8.74
C ALA A 433 -15.22 5.50 -8.45
N ARG A 434 -16.05 5.33 -9.50
CA ARG A 434 -17.34 4.66 -9.38
C ARG A 434 -17.12 3.17 -9.07
N PRO A 435 -17.84 2.58 -8.09
CA PRO A 435 -17.87 1.14 -7.95
C PRO A 435 -18.51 0.52 -9.20
N SER A 436 -17.98 -0.62 -9.66
CA SER A 436 -18.67 -1.42 -10.66
C SER A 436 -19.89 -2.09 -10.02
N ALA A 437 -20.95 -2.29 -10.82
CA ALA A 437 -22.15 -3.00 -10.37
C ALA A 437 -21.84 -4.44 -9.90
N LEU A 438 -20.73 -5.02 -10.37
CA LEU A 438 -20.24 -6.35 -10.00
C LEU A 438 -20.01 -6.50 -8.48
N PHE A 439 -19.75 -5.39 -7.78
CA PHE A 439 -19.39 -5.40 -6.36
C PHE A 439 -20.59 -5.36 -5.40
N GLN A 440 -21.82 -5.34 -5.93
CA GLN A 440 -23.03 -5.31 -5.10
C GLN A 440 -23.09 -6.49 -4.13
N ARG A 441 -22.66 -7.70 -4.56
CA ARG A 441 -22.55 -8.87 -3.68
C ARG A 441 -21.64 -8.63 -2.48
N TYR A 442 -20.46 -8.04 -2.67
CA TYR A 442 -19.52 -7.79 -1.57
C TYR A 442 -20.04 -6.72 -0.61
N ARG A 443 -20.78 -5.73 -1.11
CA ARG A 443 -21.50 -4.76 -0.27
C ARG A 443 -22.56 -5.44 0.60
N GLN A 444 -23.33 -6.36 0.04
CA GLN A 444 -24.33 -7.13 0.80
C GLN A 444 -23.66 -7.99 1.88
N VAL A 445 -22.54 -8.65 1.55
CA VAL A 445 -21.71 -9.37 2.53
C VAL A 445 -21.19 -8.43 3.63
N ALA A 446 -20.75 -7.21 3.28
CA ALA A 446 -20.29 -6.22 4.26
C ALA A 446 -21.39 -5.83 5.25
N GLN A 447 -22.62 -5.64 4.77
CA GLN A 447 -23.78 -5.32 5.62
C GLN A 447 -24.08 -6.42 6.63
N LEU A 448 -23.91 -7.69 6.26
CA LEU A 448 -24.07 -8.81 7.19
C LEU A 448 -22.93 -8.87 8.21
N ARG A 449 -21.68 -8.63 7.77
CA ARG A 449 -20.50 -8.66 8.66
C ARG A 449 -20.45 -7.52 9.66
N ALA A 450 -21.02 -6.36 9.31
CA ALA A 450 -21.10 -5.21 10.20
C ALA A 450 -22.06 -5.42 11.40
N ALA A 451 -22.87 -6.49 11.40
CA ALA A 451 -23.78 -6.78 12.50
C ALA A 451 -23.02 -7.32 13.72
N ASP A 452 -23.21 -6.68 14.87
CA ASP A 452 -22.57 -7.04 16.15
C ASP A 452 -23.48 -7.89 17.06
N SER A 453 -24.71 -8.19 16.61
CA SER A 453 -25.68 -8.99 17.35
C SER A 453 -26.63 -9.74 16.42
N VAL A 454 -27.18 -10.86 16.90
CA VAL A 454 -28.14 -11.67 16.15
C VAL A 454 -29.34 -10.83 15.64
N PRO A 455 -29.97 -9.95 16.43
CA PRO A 455 -31.06 -9.11 15.95
C PRO A 455 -30.64 -8.16 14.82
N GLN A 456 -29.46 -7.52 14.92
CA GLN A 456 -28.93 -6.67 13.86
C GLN A 456 -28.68 -7.47 12.57
N LEU A 457 -28.12 -8.67 12.70
CA LEU A 457 -27.85 -9.55 11.55
C LEU A 457 -29.16 -9.95 10.85
N GLN A 458 -30.19 -10.33 11.62
CA GLN A 458 -31.50 -10.67 11.08
C GLN A 458 -32.15 -9.48 10.38
N GLN A 459 -32.05 -8.28 10.96
CA GLN A 459 -32.57 -7.06 10.35
C GLN A 459 -31.87 -6.75 9.03
N ALA A 460 -30.54 -6.83 8.99
CA ALA A 460 -29.75 -6.62 7.77
C ALA A 460 -30.15 -7.63 6.68
N TYR A 461 -30.25 -8.91 7.03
CA TYR A 461 -30.64 -9.95 6.08
C TYR A 461 -32.08 -9.76 5.55
N ALA A 462 -33.03 -9.39 6.42
CA ALA A 462 -34.40 -9.09 6.00
C ALA A 462 -34.47 -7.88 5.05
N ALA A 463 -33.68 -6.83 5.31
CA ALA A 463 -33.59 -5.68 4.41
C ALA A 463 -33.02 -6.08 3.03
N LEU A 464 -32.01 -6.94 3.00
CA LEU A 464 -31.47 -7.51 1.76
C LEU A 464 -32.53 -8.30 0.98
N GLN A 465 -33.27 -9.18 1.65
CA GLN A 465 -34.35 -9.96 1.03
C GLN A 465 -35.44 -9.05 0.46
N ALA A 466 -35.82 -7.99 1.16
CA ALA A 466 -36.81 -7.02 0.68
C ALA A 466 -36.30 -6.26 -0.57
N SER A 467 -35.01 -5.91 -0.60
CA SER A 467 -34.39 -5.20 -1.73
C SER A 467 -34.23 -6.05 -3.00
N ALA A 468 -34.28 -7.39 -2.87
CA ALA A 468 -34.06 -8.31 -3.99
C ALA A 468 -35.26 -8.43 -4.96
N ALA A 469 -36.34 -7.66 -4.77
CA ALA A 469 -37.52 -7.59 -5.65
C ALA A 469 -38.12 -8.97 -6.03
N GLY A 470 -38.07 -9.95 -5.12
CA GLY A 470 -38.54 -11.32 -5.35
C GLY A 470 -37.53 -12.27 -5.99
N GLY A 471 -36.33 -11.79 -6.34
CA GLY A 471 -35.18 -12.61 -6.70
C GLY A 471 -34.53 -13.28 -5.49
N LYS A 472 -33.89 -14.43 -5.71
CA LYS A 472 -33.10 -15.10 -4.67
C LYS A 472 -31.79 -14.34 -4.44
N LEU A 473 -31.42 -14.14 -3.18
CA LEU A 473 -30.10 -13.61 -2.83
C LEU A 473 -28.99 -14.52 -3.34
N ASP A 474 -27.84 -13.93 -3.66
CA ASP A 474 -26.63 -14.66 -4.05
C ASP A 474 -26.25 -15.67 -2.96
N GLU A 475 -25.82 -16.87 -3.37
CA GLU A 475 -25.51 -17.97 -2.46
C GLU A 475 -24.47 -17.60 -1.41
N ALA A 476 -23.48 -16.77 -1.75
CA ALA A 476 -22.47 -16.36 -0.78
C ALA A 476 -23.00 -15.36 0.25
N VAL A 477 -24.01 -14.56 -0.09
CA VAL A 477 -24.68 -13.69 0.88
C VAL A 477 -25.46 -14.54 1.88
N VAL A 478 -26.16 -15.58 1.40
CA VAL A 478 -26.86 -16.54 2.26
C VAL A 478 -25.87 -17.30 3.15
N HIS A 479 -24.76 -17.76 2.59
CA HIS A 479 -23.73 -18.47 3.32
C HIS A 479 -23.05 -17.59 4.37
N GLU A 480 -22.78 -16.32 4.05
CA GLU A 480 -22.24 -15.37 5.03
C GLU A 480 -23.21 -15.14 6.19
N PHE A 481 -24.52 -15.00 5.92
CA PHE A 481 -25.53 -14.88 6.97
C PHE A 481 -25.50 -16.07 7.94
N GLN A 482 -25.44 -17.29 7.41
CA GLN A 482 -25.36 -18.50 8.24
C GLN A 482 -24.10 -18.50 9.10
N ASN A 483 -22.94 -18.22 8.51
CA ASN A 483 -21.67 -18.18 9.23
C ASN A 483 -21.65 -17.11 10.33
N ARG A 484 -22.15 -15.91 10.03
CA ARG A 484 -22.19 -14.81 11.00
C ARG A 484 -23.19 -15.09 12.13
N MET A 485 -24.30 -15.77 11.82
CA MET A 485 -25.25 -16.24 12.82
C MET A 485 -24.58 -17.20 13.81
N GLU A 486 -23.88 -18.21 13.32
CA GLU A 486 -23.16 -19.17 14.16
C GLU A 486 -22.14 -18.48 15.06
N GLU A 487 -21.39 -17.52 14.52
CA GLU A 487 -20.39 -16.76 15.27
C GLU A 487 -21.02 -15.93 16.40
N LEU A 488 -22.08 -15.16 16.09
CA LEU A 488 -22.75 -14.30 17.07
C LEU A 488 -23.46 -15.13 18.15
N VAL A 489 -24.05 -16.27 17.78
CA VAL A 489 -24.65 -17.20 18.76
C VAL A 489 -23.56 -17.81 19.65
N ALA A 490 -22.45 -18.27 19.09
CA ALA A 490 -21.34 -18.83 19.88
C ALA A 490 -20.76 -17.80 20.85
N ALA A 491 -20.60 -16.54 20.41
CA ALA A 491 -20.16 -15.44 21.26
C ALA A 491 -21.15 -15.17 22.40
N ALA A 492 -22.46 -15.11 22.10
CA ALA A 492 -23.50 -14.89 23.09
C ALA A 492 -23.57 -16.03 24.14
N VAL A 493 -23.52 -17.29 23.69
CA VAL A 493 -23.48 -18.46 24.57
C VAL A 493 -22.22 -18.44 25.44
N GLY A 494 -21.06 -18.11 24.88
CA GLY A 494 -19.82 -17.99 25.65
C GLY A 494 -19.89 -16.93 26.75
N LEU A 495 -20.62 -15.83 26.53
CA LEU A 495 -20.86 -14.81 27.56
C LEU A 495 -21.82 -15.31 28.66
N ILE A 496 -22.85 -16.09 28.31
CA ILE A 496 -23.77 -16.71 29.27
C ILE A 496 -23.01 -17.73 30.14
N ASP A 497 -22.24 -18.62 29.52
CA ASP A 497 -21.39 -19.60 30.21
C ASP A 497 -20.41 -18.94 31.20
N GLN A 498 -19.87 -17.78 30.84
CA GLN A 498 -19.02 -16.98 31.73
C GLN A 498 -19.79 -16.28 32.84
N ALA A 499 -21.07 -15.99 32.63
CA ALA A 499 -21.94 -15.38 33.63
C ALA A 499 -22.49 -16.43 34.63
N GLU A 500 -22.76 -17.66 34.18
CA GLU A 500 -23.25 -18.77 35.02
C GLU A 500 -22.15 -19.45 35.86
N ARG A 501 -20.89 -19.32 35.47
CA ARG A 501 -19.72 -19.74 36.27
C ARG A 501 -19.29 -18.71 37.33
N ARG A 502 -19.95 -17.54 37.37
CA ARG A 502 -19.82 -16.53 38.44
C ARG A 502 -20.90 -16.77 39.49
#